data_AF-A0A2G4R544-F1
#
_entry.id   AF-A0A2G4R544-F1
#
_cell.length_a   1.000
_cell.length_b   1.000
_cell.length_c   1.000
_cell.angle_alpha   90.00
_cell.angle_beta   90.00
_cell.angle_gamma   90.00
#
_symmetry.space_group_name_H-M   'P 1'
#
loop_
_entity.id
_entity.type
_entity.pdbx_description
1 polymer ?
#
loop_
_entity_poly.entity_id
_entity_poly.type
_entity_poly.pdbx_seq_one_letter_code
_entity_poly.pdbx_strand_id
1 'polypeptide(L)'
;MQISNLSELLNAKVLNEGSMLSVGGFALNLQSLKPSYAFFSNDEEELKEAVKRGAFVVVSERQIIVEDKDVFYLLCEDLQKALLRLLRFLSEEKNLQFIFCDKIELEIAKIFGIQQLNANVFLDFDLIKNAKNNTFFCLDDTTYLLKLCAKYKTLCDDFFELQKNSSLFFSTFIYKGNLYKNLSLAPFYVKFFVKWLNFLENNMQKLTFDFKK
;
A
#
# COMPACT_ATOMS: atom_id res chain seq x y z
N MET A 1 16.98 5.51 7.06
CA MET A 1 16.84 6.83 6.40
C MET A 1 17.51 7.90 7.25
N GLN A 2 18.27 8.84 6.67
CA GLN A 2 18.83 9.98 7.40
C GLN A 2 17.69 10.88 7.92
N ILE A 3 17.79 11.36 9.15
CA ILE A 3 16.72 12.12 9.81
C ILE A 3 16.55 13.51 9.18
N SER A 4 17.63 14.12 8.68
CA SER A 4 17.53 15.35 7.87
C SER A 4 16.60 15.16 6.66
N ASN A 5 16.84 14.09 5.88
CA ASN A 5 16.01 13.76 4.71
C ASN A 5 14.57 13.44 5.13
N LEU A 6 14.38 12.77 6.27
CA LEU A 6 13.05 12.50 6.81
C LEU A 6 12.33 13.81 7.15
N SER A 7 12.99 14.74 7.87
CA SER A 7 12.39 16.02 8.25
C SER A 7 11.97 16.83 7.02
N GLU A 8 12.83 16.87 6.00
CA GLU A 8 12.53 17.53 4.72
C GLU A 8 11.37 16.84 3.99
N LEU A 9 11.40 15.52 3.87
CA LEU A 9 10.34 14.74 3.21
C LEU A 9 8.98 14.96 3.87
N LEU A 10 8.93 15.01 5.21
CA LEU A 10 7.71 15.23 5.96
C LEU A 10 7.28 16.72 5.95
N ASN A 11 8.14 17.64 5.52
CA ASN A 11 8.01 19.09 5.74
C ASN A 11 7.78 19.41 7.22
N ALA A 12 8.60 18.82 8.08
CA ALA A 12 8.47 18.95 9.52
C ALA A 12 9.51 19.93 10.07
N LYS A 13 9.10 20.71 11.08
CA LYS A 13 9.98 21.54 11.89
C LYS A 13 10.64 20.67 12.96
N VAL A 14 11.96 20.76 13.06
CA VAL A 14 12.71 20.14 14.16
C VAL A 14 12.50 20.99 15.43
N LEU A 15 11.91 20.38 16.46
CA LEU A 15 11.74 21.00 17.79
C LEU A 15 12.89 20.67 18.73
N ASN A 16 13.47 19.48 18.57
CA ASN A 16 14.67 19.03 19.26
C ASN A 16 15.51 18.16 18.33
N GLU A 17 16.81 18.39 18.33
CA GLU A 17 17.78 17.53 17.67
C GLU A 17 18.24 16.45 18.65
N GLY A 18 18.06 15.19 18.26
CA GLY A 18 18.53 14.05 19.03
C GLY A 18 19.98 13.65 18.68
N SER A 19 20.46 12.60 19.33
CA SER A 19 21.86 12.14 19.21
C SER A 19 22.11 11.23 17.99
N MET A 20 21.06 10.58 17.48
CA MET A 20 21.15 9.63 16.36
C MET A 20 20.81 10.32 15.05
N LEU A 21 21.55 10.05 13.96
CA LEU A 21 21.34 10.76 12.69
C LEU A 21 20.42 10.01 11.70
N SER A 22 20.06 8.76 11.99
CA SER A 22 19.26 7.93 11.08
C SER A 22 18.28 7.02 11.81
N VAL A 23 17.14 6.74 11.16
CA VAL A 23 16.15 5.77 11.63
C VAL A 23 16.22 4.46 10.85
N GLY A 24 15.97 3.35 11.56
CA GLY A 24 15.94 1.99 11.00
C GLY A 24 14.58 1.58 10.43
N GLY A 25 13.51 2.33 10.70
CA GLY A 25 12.16 2.03 10.22
C GLY A 25 11.12 3.00 10.74
N PHE A 26 9.85 2.65 10.55
CA PHE A 26 8.71 3.52 10.84
C PHE A 26 7.58 2.73 11.50
N ALA A 27 6.83 3.35 12.42
CA ALA A 27 5.68 2.76 13.10
C ALA A 27 4.59 3.79 13.39
N LEU A 28 3.32 3.38 13.23
CA LEU A 28 2.14 4.16 13.63
C LEU A 28 1.50 3.67 14.94
N ASN A 29 1.93 2.52 15.43
CA ASN A 29 1.38 1.94 16.65
C ASN A 29 2.51 1.35 17.50
N LEU A 30 2.31 1.38 18.82
CA LEU A 30 3.33 0.96 19.78
C LEU A 30 3.66 -0.54 19.70
N GLN A 31 2.80 -1.35 19.09
CA GLN A 31 2.99 -2.80 18.93
C GLN A 31 4.01 -3.13 17.83
N SER A 32 4.03 -2.33 16.76
CA SER A 32 4.96 -2.46 15.62
C SER A 32 6.27 -1.68 15.81
N LEU A 33 6.35 -0.86 16.86
CA LEU A 33 7.53 -0.07 17.17
C LEU A 33 8.71 -0.96 17.54
N LYS A 34 9.88 -0.66 16.95
CA LYS A 34 11.16 -1.27 17.31
C LYS A 34 12.15 -0.17 17.70
N PRO A 35 13.21 -0.52 18.46
CA PRO A 35 14.30 0.43 18.70
C PRO A 35 14.81 1.00 17.38
N SER A 36 15.21 2.28 17.40
CA SER A 36 15.69 3.07 16.25
C SER A 36 14.65 3.53 15.22
N TYR A 37 13.35 3.29 15.46
CA TYR A 37 12.31 3.68 14.51
C TYR A 37 11.90 5.15 14.70
N ALA A 38 11.32 5.72 13.64
CA ALA A 38 10.46 6.89 13.75
C ALA A 38 9.04 6.46 14.10
N PHE A 39 8.45 7.14 15.08
CA PHE A 39 7.09 6.91 15.53
C PHE A 39 6.21 8.12 15.20
N PHE A 40 4.98 7.88 14.77
CA PHE A 40 4.06 8.90 14.29
C PHE A 40 2.76 8.81 15.10
N SER A 41 2.43 9.85 15.87
CA SER A 41 1.15 9.93 16.60
C SER A 41 0.79 11.37 16.97
N ASN A 42 -0.48 11.59 17.23
CA ASN A 42 -1.02 12.84 17.79
C ASN A 42 -1.45 12.68 19.26
N ASP A 43 -1.29 11.48 19.81
CA ASP A 43 -1.51 11.20 21.22
C ASP A 43 -0.19 11.41 21.98
N GLU A 44 -0.21 12.33 22.95
CA GLU A 44 0.97 12.69 23.72
C GLU A 44 1.48 11.52 24.55
N GLU A 45 0.60 10.73 25.16
CA GLU A 45 0.98 9.58 25.99
C GLU A 45 1.56 8.45 25.13
N GLU A 46 1.04 8.23 23.92
CA GLU A 46 1.67 7.31 22.97
C GLU A 46 3.06 7.77 22.55
N LEU A 47 3.27 9.07 22.32
CA LEU A 47 4.59 9.60 21.97
C LEU A 47 5.60 9.41 23.11
N LYS A 48 5.20 9.69 24.36
CA LYS A 48 6.04 9.45 25.55
C LYS A 48 6.41 7.97 25.68
N GLU A 49 5.42 7.09 25.50
CA GLU A 49 5.65 5.65 25.56
C GLU A 49 6.55 5.17 24.40
N ALA A 50 6.42 5.73 23.21
CA ALA A 50 7.29 5.41 22.08
C ALA A 50 8.75 5.80 22.35
N VAL A 51 8.98 6.97 22.95
CA VAL A 51 10.32 7.40 23.41
C VAL A 51 10.91 6.39 24.38
N LYS A 52 10.14 5.99 25.41
CA LYS A 52 10.58 4.98 26.40
C LYS A 52 10.91 3.62 25.76
N ARG A 53 10.24 3.27 24.66
CA ARG A 53 10.50 2.05 23.87
C ARG A 53 11.67 2.17 22.90
N GLY A 54 12.38 3.29 22.88
CA GLY A 54 13.58 3.50 22.07
C GLY A 54 13.31 4.00 20.65
N ALA A 55 12.22 4.73 20.43
CA ALA A 55 12.05 5.52 19.21
C ALA A 55 13.14 6.60 19.13
N PHE A 56 13.77 6.75 17.96
CA PHE A 56 14.80 7.79 17.74
C PHE A 56 14.20 9.09 17.22
N VAL A 57 12.98 9.01 16.66
CA VAL A 57 12.23 10.15 16.18
C VAL A 57 10.78 9.99 16.60
N VAL A 58 10.17 11.05 17.09
CA VAL A 58 8.72 11.16 17.23
C VAL A 58 8.20 12.29 16.34
N VAL A 59 7.11 12.03 15.64
CA VAL A 59 6.48 12.97 14.69
C VAL A 59 5.02 13.17 15.08
N SER A 60 4.60 14.43 15.17
CA SER A 60 3.21 14.81 15.44
C SER A 60 2.79 16.01 14.61
N GLU A 61 1.48 16.19 14.41
CA GLU A 61 0.93 17.47 13.95
C GLU A 61 0.55 18.40 15.12
N ARG A 62 0.54 17.87 16.35
CA ARG A 62 0.25 18.61 17.57
C ARG A 62 1.55 18.99 18.27
N GLN A 63 1.49 20.04 19.09
CA GLN A 63 2.63 20.47 19.88
C GLN A 63 3.13 19.31 20.76
N ILE A 64 4.43 19.06 20.74
CA ILE A 64 5.07 17.98 21.47
C ILE A 64 5.93 18.58 22.58
N ILE A 65 5.85 18.01 23.78
CA ILE A 65 6.75 18.32 24.89
C ILE A 65 8.01 17.49 24.72
N VAL A 66 9.17 18.15 24.71
CA VAL A 66 10.47 17.47 24.64
C VAL A 66 10.80 16.93 26.03
N GLU A 67 10.74 15.61 26.17
CA GLU A 67 11.06 14.92 27.44
C GLU A 67 12.47 14.30 27.43
N ASP A 68 12.92 13.84 26.26
CA ASP A 68 14.24 13.24 26.07
C ASP A 68 15.04 14.04 25.05
N LYS A 69 16.20 14.58 25.44
CA LYS A 69 17.02 15.39 24.53
C LYS A 69 17.75 14.57 23.48
N ASP A 70 17.86 13.25 23.66
CA ASP A 70 18.53 12.35 22.72
C ASP A 70 17.62 11.91 21.56
N VAL A 71 16.33 12.23 21.62
CA VAL A 71 15.33 11.89 20.60
C VAL A 71 15.02 13.10 19.72
N PHE A 72 14.83 12.87 18.42
CA PHE A 72 14.35 13.91 17.52
C PHE A 72 12.84 14.11 17.68
N TYR A 73 12.43 15.36 17.88
CA TYR A 73 11.02 15.75 17.94
C TYR A 73 10.67 16.56 16.71
N LEU A 74 9.82 16.03 15.84
CA LEU A 74 9.43 16.65 14.58
C LEU A 74 7.96 17.06 14.63
N LEU A 75 7.69 18.34 14.33
CA LEU A 75 6.35 18.90 14.22
C LEU A 75 6.01 19.13 12.75
N CYS A 76 5.04 18.40 12.23
CA CYS A 76 4.49 18.61 10.88
C CYS A 76 3.18 19.42 10.95
N GLU A 77 2.74 19.97 9.82
CA GLU A 77 1.47 20.72 9.77
C GLU A 77 0.25 19.80 9.70
N ASP A 78 0.41 18.62 9.10
CA ASP A 78 -0.67 17.68 8.79
C ASP A 78 -0.05 16.27 8.71
N LEU A 79 -0.35 15.46 9.71
CA LEU A 79 0.24 14.13 9.86
C LEU A 79 -0.17 13.23 8.69
N GLN A 80 -1.41 13.36 8.20
CA GLN A 80 -1.90 12.59 7.07
C GLN A 80 -1.08 12.88 5.80
N LYS A 81 -0.80 14.16 5.50
CA LYS A 81 0.04 14.56 4.36
C LYS A 81 1.49 14.12 4.55
N ALA A 82 2.03 14.23 5.76
CA ALA A 82 3.37 13.77 6.07
C ALA A 82 3.52 12.26 5.80
N LEU A 83 2.55 11.45 6.25
CA LEU A 83 2.51 10.01 5.98
C LEU A 83 2.34 9.70 4.49
N LEU A 84 1.51 10.45 3.76
CA LEU A 84 1.37 10.26 2.31
C LEU A 84 2.68 10.51 1.55
N ARG A 85 3.45 11.55 1.94
CA ARG A 85 4.78 11.81 1.36
C ARG A 85 5.75 10.66 1.66
N LEU A 86 5.74 10.16 2.89
CA LEU A 86 6.56 9.02 3.28
C LEU A 86 6.17 7.74 2.50
N LEU A 87 4.88 7.43 2.41
CA LEU A 87 4.42 6.25 1.67
C LEU A 87 4.72 6.37 0.18
N ARG A 88 4.62 7.57 -0.40
CA ARG A 88 5.03 7.80 -1.79
C ARG A 88 6.52 7.51 -1.99
N PHE A 89 7.38 8.04 -1.12
CA PHE A 89 8.82 7.76 -1.16
C PHE A 89 9.09 6.25 -1.08
N LEU A 90 8.49 5.56 -0.10
CA LEU A 90 8.65 4.10 0.06
C LEU A 90 8.09 3.31 -1.13
N SER A 91 7.03 3.82 -1.76
CA SER A 91 6.44 3.20 -2.93
C SER A 91 7.37 3.27 -4.14
N GLU A 92 8.00 4.42 -4.35
CA GLU A 92 8.99 4.62 -5.41
C GLU A 92 10.26 3.79 -5.14
N GLU A 93 10.79 3.80 -3.91
CA GLU A 93 11.97 3.01 -3.51
C GLU A 93 11.79 1.51 -3.79
N LYS A 94 10.59 0.98 -3.53
CA LYS A 94 10.25 -0.43 -3.71
C LYS A 94 9.71 -0.76 -5.09
N ASN A 95 9.58 0.23 -5.99
CA ASN A 95 8.91 0.07 -7.29
C ASN A 95 7.50 -0.54 -7.16
N LEU A 96 6.73 -0.14 -6.15
CA LEU A 96 5.35 -0.61 -5.97
C LEU A 96 4.49 -0.21 -7.18
N GLN A 97 3.57 -1.08 -7.55
CA GLN A 97 2.76 -0.91 -8.75
C GLN A 97 1.30 -0.73 -8.35
N PHE A 98 0.72 0.42 -8.68
CA PHE A 98 -0.66 0.74 -8.36
C PHE A 98 -1.56 0.54 -9.58
N ILE A 99 -2.70 -0.07 -9.38
CA ILE A 99 -3.68 -0.38 -10.43
C ILE A 99 -5.01 0.27 -10.06
N PHE A 100 -5.51 1.12 -10.95
CA PHE A 100 -6.89 1.57 -10.85
C PHE A 100 -7.82 0.48 -11.37
N CYS A 101 -8.81 0.12 -10.57
CA CYS A 101 -9.80 -0.89 -10.88
C CYS A 101 -11.20 -0.36 -10.57
N ASP A 102 -12.17 -0.67 -11.42
CA ASP A 102 -13.57 -0.49 -11.06
C ASP A 102 -14.00 -1.48 -9.95
N LYS A 103 -15.22 -1.32 -9.42
CA LYS A 103 -15.72 -2.14 -8.32
C LYS A 103 -15.76 -3.64 -8.65
N ILE A 104 -16.09 -3.99 -9.89
CA ILE A 104 -16.16 -5.41 -10.30
C ILE A 104 -14.75 -5.95 -10.45
N GLU A 105 -13.85 -5.18 -11.05
CA GLU A 105 -12.43 -5.51 -11.20
C GLU A 105 -11.75 -5.71 -9.83
N LEU A 106 -12.11 -4.91 -8.82
CA LEU A 106 -11.63 -5.10 -7.44
C LEU A 106 -12.08 -6.44 -6.86
N GLU A 107 -13.35 -6.83 -7.02
CA GLU A 107 -13.81 -8.14 -6.54
C GLU A 107 -13.05 -9.29 -7.22
N ILE A 108 -12.80 -9.18 -8.52
CA ILE A 108 -11.98 -10.17 -9.24
C ILE A 108 -10.52 -10.15 -8.76
N ALA A 109 -9.98 -9.01 -8.35
CA ALA A 109 -8.62 -8.91 -7.83
C ALA A 109 -8.38 -9.84 -6.62
N LYS A 110 -9.41 -10.03 -5.77
CA LYS A 110 -9.35 -10.92 -4.59
C LYS A 110 -9.08 -12.36 -4.99
N ILE A 111 -9.68 -12.79 -6.10
CA ILE A 111 -9.50 -14.14 -6.67
C ILE A 111 -8.03 -14.38 -7.01
N PHE A 112 -7.32 -13.35 -7.51
CA PHE A 112 -5.88 -13.41 -7.81
C PHE A 112 -4.99 -13.12 -6.59
N GLY A 113 -5.57 -12.85 -5.42
CA GLY A 113 -4.82 -12.52 -4.21
C GLY A 113 -4.11 -11.17 -4.25
N ILE A 114 -4.56 -10.25 -5.12
CA ILE A 114 -4.00 -8.90 -5.20
C ILE A 114 -4.51 -8.08 -4.02
N GLN A 115 -3.59 -7.35 -3.38
CA GLN A 115 -3.89 -6.56 -2.19
C GLN A 115 -4.65 -5.28 -2.58
N GLN A 116 -5.70 -4.98 -1.83
CA GLN A 116 -6.49 -3.76 -1.98
C GLN A 116 -6.09 -2.73 -0.94
N LEU A 117 -6.11 -1.46 -1.33
CA LEU A 117 -5.94 -0.33 -0.42
C LEU A 117 -7.31 0.11 0.13
N ASN A 118 -7.28 0.89 1.20
CA ASN A 118 -8.46 1.36 1.92
C ASN A 118 -8.78 2.84 1.65
N ALA A 119 -8.01 3.49 0.75
CA ALA A 119 -8.05 4.94 0.54
C ALA A 119 -7.81 5.75 1.83
N ASN A 120 -7.08 5.17 2.79
CA ASN A 120 -6.79 5.78 4.08
C ASN A 120 -5.35 5.50 4.45
N VAL A 121 -4.55 6.56 4.58
CA VAL A 121 -3.10 6.44 4.79
C VAL A 121 -2.75 5.71 6.08
N PHE A 122 -3.55 5.84 7.14
CA PHE A 122 -3.29 5.20 8.42
C PHE A 122 -3.55 3.69 8.34
N LEU A 123 -4.60 3.27 7.61
CA LEU A 123 -4.91 1.86 7.38
C LEU A 123 -3.93 1.21 6.39
N ASP A 124 -3.52 1.95 5.37
CA ASP A 124 -2.65 1.45 4.30
C ASP A 124 -1.15 1.50 4.65
N PHE A 125 -0.79 2.19 5.74
CA PHE A 125 0.60 2.43 6.11
C PHE A 125 1.39 1.14 6.25
N ASP A 126 0.90 0.20 7.07
CA ASP A 126 1.59 -1.06 7.29
C ASP A 126 1.55 -1.96 6.05
N LEU A 127 0.50 -1.89 5.24
CA LEU A 127 0.43 -2.62 3.97
C LEU A 127 1.56 -2.19 3.03
N ILE A 128 1.71 -0.88 2.81
CA ILE A 128 2.72 -0.31 1.90
C ILE A 128 4.14 -0.42 2.49
N LYS A 129 4.30 -0.08 3.78
CA LYS A 129 5.58 -0.17 4.49
C LYS A 129 6.14 -1.59 4.53
N ASN A 130 5.29 -2.61 4.66
CA ASN A 130 5.75 -3.99 4.74
C ASN A 130 5.71 -4.72 3.38
N ALA A 131 5.22 -4.06 2.33
CA ALA A 131 5.22 -4.60 0.97
C ALA A 131 6.63 -4.97 0.50
N LYS A 132 6.71 -6.03 -0.30
CA LYS A 132 7.93 -6.41 -1.02
C LYS A 132 8.10 -5.52 -2.25
N ASN A 133 9.30 -5.57 -2.84
CA ASN A 133 9.56 -4.86 -4.08
C ASN A 133 8.65 -5.37 -5.21
N ASN A 134 8.18 -4.45 -6.05
CA ASN A 134 7.28 -4.72 -7.18
C ASN A 134 5.91 -5.31 -6.81
N THR A 135 5.45 -5.20 -5.55
CA THR A 135 4.10 -5.61 -5.17
C THR A 135 3.04 -4.77 -5.89
N PHE A 136 1.94 -5.44 -6.31
CA PHE A 136 0.77 -4.79 -6.87
C PHE A 136 -0.27 -4.45 -5.80
N PHE A 137 -0.79 -3.23 -5.88
CA PHE A 137 -1.93 -2.76 -5.10
C PHE A 137 -3.03 -2.27 -6.04
N CYS A 138 -4.29 -2.52 -5.68
CA CYS A 138 -5.43 -1.99 -6.45
C CYS A 138 -6.39 -1.16 -5.58
N LEU A 139 -7.04 -0.19 -6.23
CA LEU A 139 -8.03 0.71 -5.63
C LEU A 139 -8.92 1.35 -6.71
N ASP A 140 -10.12 1.80 -6.33
CA ASP A 140 -11.08 2.52 -7.18
C ASP A 140 -11.05 4.06 -6.98
N ASP A 141 -10.02 4.60 -6.32
CA ASP A 141 -9.83 6.02 -6.06
C ASP A 141 -8.53 6.53 -6.70
N THR A 142 -8.67 7.16 -7.87
CA THR A 142 -7.54 7.77 -8.59
C THR A 142 -6.86 8.89 -7.82
N THR A 143 -7.60 9.65 -7.01
CA THR A 143 -7.04 10.78 -6.26
C THR A 143 -6.11 10.32 -5.16
N TYR A 144 -6.44 9.21 -4.50
CA TYR A 144 -5.58 8.57 -3.52
C TYR A 144 -4.36 7.93 -4.18
N LEU A 145 -4.54 7.20 -5.29
CA LEU A 145 -3.42 6.60 -6.02
C LEU A 145 -2.38 7.63 -6.48
N LEU A 146 -2.83 8.79 -6.97
CA LEU A 146 -1.94 9.88 -7.42
C LEU A 146 -1.18 10.57 -6.28
N LYS A 147 -1.62 10.41 -5.04
CA LYS A 147 -0.85 10.84 -3.85
C LYS A 147 0.30 9.88 -3.56
N LEU A 148 0.15 8.60 -3.89
CA LEU A 148 1.15 7.55 -3.65
C LEU A 148 2.12 7.32 -4.80
N CYS A 149 1.73 7.63 -6.04
CA CYS A 149 2.55 7.42 -7.22
C CYS A 149 2.31 8.48 -8.30
N ALA A 150 3.27 8.65 -9.21
CA ALA A 150 3.11 9.56 -10.34
C ALA A 150 2.13 9.04 -11.40
N LYS A 151 2.06 7.71 -11.58
CA LYS A 151 1.20 7.06 -12.57
C LYS A 151 0.74 5.70 -12.04
N TYR A 152 -0.56 5.47 -12.14
CA TYR A 152 -1.17 4.16 -11.92
C TYR A 152 -1.36 3.43 -13.26
N LYS A 153 -1.49 2.10 -13.19
CA LYS A 153 -1.86 1.25 -14.31
C LYS A 153 -3.37 1.06 -14.36
N THR A 154 -3.88 0.70 -15.53
CA THR A 154 -5.26 0.28 -15.72
C THR A 154 -5.28 -1.11 -16.33
N LEU A 155 -6.39 -1.82 -16.13
CA LEU A 155 -6.61 -3.09 -16.80
C LEU A 155 -7.08 -2.85 -18.23
N CYS A 156 -6.65 -3.73 -19.14
CA CYS A 156 -7.02 -3.66 -20.56
C CYS A 156 -7.76 -4.92 -20.96
N ASP A 157 -8.81 -4.75 -21.77
CA ASP A 157 -9.52 -5.85 -22.39
C ASP A 157 -8.60 -6.70 -23.26
N ASP A 158 -8.95 -7.97 -23.39
CA ASP A 158 -8.30 -8.91 -24.30
C ASP A 158 -9.33 -9.92 -24.81
N PHE A 159 -9.01 -10.56 -25.93
CA PHE A 159 -9.92 -11.49 -26.59
C PHE A 159 -9.97 -12.85 -25.88
N PHE A 160 -11.18 -13.39 -25.72
CA PHE A 160 -11.42 -14.74 -25.21
C PHE A 160 -12.62 -15.38 -25.92
N GLU A 161 -12.65 -16.71 -25.94
CA GLU A 161 -13.75 -17.48 -26.53
C GLU A 161 -14.52 -18.23 -25.44
N LEU A 162 -15.80 -17.87 -25.24
CA LEU A 162 -16.70 -18.61 -24.36
C LEU A 162 -17.12 -19.93 -25.00
N GLN A 163 -17.06 -21.02 -24.22
CA GLN A 163 -17.53 -22.33 -24.66
C GLN A 163 -19.01 -22.50 -24.35
N LYS A 164 -19.75 -23.18 -25.25
CA LYS A 164 -21.21 -23.39 -25.16
C LYS A 164 -21.68 -24.06 -23.86
N ASN A 165 -20.78 -24.72 -23.14
CA ASN A 165 -21.10 -25.46 -21.92
C ASN A 165 -21.06 -24.59 -20.64
N SER A 166 -21.05 -23.27 -20.77
CA SER A 166 -21.17 -22.35 -19.64
C SER A 166 -22.58 -22.38 -19.04
N SER A 167 -22.68 -22.56 -17.72
CA SER A 167 -23.94 -22.40 -16.98
C SER A 167 -24.08 -20.98 -16.44
N LEU A 168 -25.16 -20.70 -15.68
CA LEU A 168 -25.35 -19.38 -15.05
C LEU A 168 -24.28 -19.04 -14.01
N PHE A 169 -23.64 -20.05 -13.40
CA PHE A 169 -22.66 -19.87 -12.32
C PHE A 169 -21.26 -20.35 -12.67
N PHE A 170 -21.12 -21.10 -13.76
CA PHE A 170 -19.86 -21.70 -14.18
C PHE A 170 -19.51 -21.34 -15.60
N SER A 171 -18.25 -20.99 -15.83
CA SER A 171 -17.73 -20.64 -17.14
C SER A 171 -16.65 -21.60 -17.59
N THR A 172 -16.70 -21.93 -18.87
CA THR A 172 -15.57 -22.55 -19.57
C THR A 172 -15.21 -21.63 -20.73
N PHE A 173 -13.94 -21.25 -20.85
CA PHE A 173 -13.48 -20.36 -21.90
C PHE A 173 -12.03 -20.64 -22.30
N ILE A 174 -11.66 -20.20 -23.50
CA ILE A 174 -10.30 -20.26 -24.02
C ILE A 174 -9.73 -18.84 -24.00
N TYR A 175 -8.53 -18.70 -23.45
CA TYR A 175 -7.77 -17.46 -23.45
C TYR A 175 -6.31 -17.77 -23.78
N LYS A 176 -5.77 -17.12 -24.83
CA LYS A 176 -4.41 -17.35 -25.38
C LYS A 176 -4.04 -18.84 -25.53
N GLY A 177 -4.99 -19.64 -26.02
CA GLY A 177 -4.82 -21.09 -26.23
C GLY A 177 -4.97 -21.96 -24.98
N ASN A 178 -5.09 -21.38 -23.79
CA ASN A 178 -5.31 -22.10 -22.54
C ASN A 178 -6.82 -22.29 -22.28
N LEU A 179 -7.21 -23.52 -21.93
CA LEU A 179 -8.60 -23.85 -21.58
C LEU A 179 -8.81 -23.69 -20.07
N TYR A 180 -9.65 -22.73 -19.70
CA TYR A 180 -10.12 -22.53 -18.33
C TYR A 180 -11.47 -23.22 -18.19
N LYS A 181 -11.50 -24.39 -17.54
CA LYS A 181 -12.68 -25.26 -17.50
C LYS A 181 -13.42 -25.19 -16.18
N ASN A 182 -14.75 -25.04 -16.28
CA ASN A 182 -15.69 -25.11 -15.15
C ASN A 182 -15.30 -24.20 -13.96
N LEU A 183 -14.83 -22.98 -14.25
CA LEU A 183 -14.54 -22.00 -13.21
C LEU A 183 -15.85 -21.55 -12.58
N SER A 184 -15.88 -21.43 -11.25
CA SER A 184 -17.02 -20.91 -10.47
C SER A 184 -17.14 -19.39 -10.64
N LEU A 185 -17.34 -18.97 -11.88
CA LEU A 185 -17.44 -17.60 -12.33
C LEU A 185 -18.55 -17.56 -13.37
N ALA A 186 -19.50 -16.65 -13.23
CA ALA A 186 -20.55 -16.50 -14.22
C ALA A 186 -20.01 -15.91 -15.54
N PRO A 187 -20.55 -16.26 -16.72
CA PRO A 187 -19.99 -15.89 -18.03
C PRO A 187 -19.80 -14.39 -18.24
N PHE A 188 -20.70 -13.58 -17.68
CA PHE A 188 -20.64 -12.13 -17.79
C PHE A 188 -19.46 -11.50 -17.03
N TYR A 189 -18.88 -12.20 -16.05
CA TYR A 189 -17.68 -11.77 -15.34
C TYR A 189 -16.36 -12.21 -16.01
N VAL A 190 -16.41 -13.12 -16.99
CA VAL A 190 -15.21 -13.67 -17.65
C VAL A 190 -14.35 -12.55 -18.26
N LYS A 191 -14.97 -11.50 -18.82
CA LYS A 191 -14.22 -10.36 -19.37
C LYS A 191 -13.30 -9.70 -18.33
N PHE A 192 -13.76 -9.53 -17.09
CA PHE A 192 -12.97 -8.92 -16.02
C PHE A 192 -11.88 -9.86 -15.50
N PHE A 193 -12.17 -11.17 -15.50
CA PHE A 193 -11.16 -12.18 -15.22
C PHE A 193 -10.05 -12.19 -16.27
N VAL A 194 -10.41 -12.09 -17.54
CA VAL A 194 -9.46 -12.01 -18.67
C VAL A 194 -8.62 -10.74 -18.61
N LYS A 195 -9.21 -9.59 -18.26
CA LYS A 195 -8.46 -8.35 -18.00
C LYS A 195 -7.33 -8.55 -16.98
N TRP A 196 -7.60 -9.25 -15.88
CA TRP A 196 -6.60 -9.58 -14.86
C TRP A 196 -5.56 -10.59 -15.36
N LEU A 197 -5.97 -11.64 -16.07
CA LEU A 197 -5.04 -12.59 -16.69
C LEU A 197 -4.06 -11.86 -17.62
N ASN A 198 -4.59 -11.02 -18.52
CA ASN A 198 -3.80 -10.23 -19.45
C ASN A 198 -2.79 -9.35 -18.70
N PHE A 199 -3.25 -8.65 -17.65
CA PHE A 199 -2.39 -7.82 -16.84
C PHE A 199 -1.26 -8.61 -16.18
N LEU A 200 -1.57 -9.73 -15.52
CA LEU A 200 -0.57 -10.52 -14.79
C LEU A 200 0.46 -11.16 -15.71
N GLU A 201 0.03 -11.68 -16.86
CA GLU A 201 0.92 -12.24 -17.89
C GLU A 201 1.88 -11.18 -18.43
N ASN A 202 1.38 -9.98 -18.78
CA ASN A 202 2.21 -8.90 -19.32
C ASN A 202 3.20 -8.34 -18.29
N ASN A 203 2.95 -8.56 -16.99
CA ASN A 203 3.85 -8.14 -15.91
C ASN A 203 4.67 -9.33 -15.33
N MET A 204 4.75 -10.46 -16.06
CA MET A 204 5.55 -11.64 -15.73
C MET A 204 5.29 -12.19 -14.31
N GLN A 205 4.05 -12.06 -13.83
CA GLN A 205 3.67 -12.57 -12.52
C GLN A 205 3.27 -14.05 -12.60
N LYS A 206 3.53 -14.79 -11.53
CA LYS A 206 3.05 -16.16 -11.41
C LYS A 206 1.53 -16.14 -11.31
N LEU A 207 0.85 -16.77 -12.26
CA LEU A 207 -0.60 -16.90 -12.25
C LEU A 207 -1.03 -17.87 -11.13
N THR A 208 -1.71 -17.33 -10.12
CA THR A 208 -2.38 -18.10 -9.08
C THR A 208 -3.73 -17.46 -8.80
N PHE A 209 -4.80 -18.26 -8.75
CA PHE A 209 -6.13 -17.77 -8.42
C PHE A 209 -6.92 -18.79 -7.59
N ASP A 210 -7.75 -18.30 -6.68
CA ASP A 210 -8.59 -19.08 -5.78
C ASP A 210 -10.00 -18.47 -5.69
N PHE A 211 -10.99 -19.22 -6.15
CA PHE A 211 -12.40 -18.81 -6.15
C PHE A 211 -13.09 -19.03 -4.79
N LYS A 212 -12.39 -19.53 -3.77
CA LYS A 212 -12.92 -19.74 -2.42
C LYS A 212 -12.61 -18.59 -1.45
N LYS A 213 -11.82 -17.61 -1.88
CA LYS A 213 -11.48 -16.39 -1.11
C LYS A 213 -12.42 -15.25 -1.46
#